data_AF-A0A2N3N6A8-F1
#
_entry.id   AF-A0A2N3N6A8-F1
#
_cell.length_a   1.000
_cell.length_b   1.000
_cell.length_c   1.000
_cell.angle_alpha   90.00
_cell.angle_beta   90.00
_cell.angle_gamma   90.00
#
_symmetry.space_group_name_H-M   'P 1'
#
loop_
_entity.id
_entity.type
_entity.pdbx_description
1 polymer ?
#
loop_
_entity_poly.entity_id
_entity_poly.type
_entity_poly.pdbx_seq_one_letter_code
_entity_poly.pdbx_strand_id
1 'polypeptide(L)'
;MNDVSKVDALSVRETESEIIKLERHLAEARDRLKELNTSANGLPESRPHQRSLISDNPSHHFLLLLSDSALPLGSFAFSSGLESYLAHTVHIPPTKSFATFLPESISSFASTNLPFALAAYDDPASLAELDDTLDASTICTVGRRASTAQGRALLSLWEKSLAPPLGDAALTSFALEVKKSGRAAGDEVGRAHGHLAPVFGAVGRAAGLSRERMAYVLVLGHVKALVSAAVRAGVLGPYKAQGVLAGDEVRRMVGEAVHREWETRIEDAGQTVPATDLWIGRHEVLYSRIFNS
;
A
#
# COMPACT_ATOMS: atom_id res chain seq x y z
N MET A 1 44.58 -48.91 -19.26
CA MET A 1 43.26 -49.41 -18.84
C MET A 1 43.32 -49.55 -17.33
N ASN A 2 42.51 -48.75 -16.62
CA ASN A 2 42.75 -48.32 -15.24
C ASN A 2 42.68 -49.44 -14.19
N ASP A 3 43.65 -49.40 -13.28
CA ASP A 3 43.84 -50.28 -12.13
C ASP A 3 43.00 -49.76 -10.95
N VAL A 4 41.80 -50.31 -10.78
CA VAL A 4 40.86 -49.99 -9.68
C VAL A 4 40.31 -51.31 -9.14
N SER A 5 41.13 -52.11 -8.47
CA SER A 5 40.63 -53.33 -7.82
C SER A 5 41.56 -53.87 -6.75
N LYS A 6 41.80 -53.08 -5.70
CA LYS A 6 42.29 -53.55 -4.40
C LYS A 6 42.12 -52.44 -3.35
N VAL A 7 40.86 -52.10 -3.03
CA VAL A 7 40.58 -51.44 -1.75
C VAL A 7 40.86 -52.50 -0.69
N ASP A 8 41.86 -52.24 0.14
CA ASP A 8 42.40 -53.17 1.12
C ASP A 8 41.30 -53.60 2.11
N ALA A 9 40.97 -54.89 2.15
CA ALA A 9 39.87 -55.41 2.97
C ALA A 9 40.11 -55.17 4.48
N LEU A 10 41.35 -54.88 4.88
CA LEU A 10 41.72 -54.40 6.20
C LEU A 10 41.24 -52.98 6.49
N SER A 11 41.39 -52.05 5.53
CA SER A 11 40.96 -50.65 5.66
C SER A 11 39.44 -50.50 5.75
N VAL A 12 38.70 -51.37 5.07
CA VAL A 12 37.22 -51.41 5.16
C VAL A 12 36.77 -51.81 6.57
N ARG A 13 37.38 -52.85 7.16
CA ARG A 13 37.05 -53.32 8.51
C ARG A 13 37.43 -52.32 9.60
N GLU A 14 38.53 -51.59 9.42
CA GLU A 14 38.94 -50.51 10.32
C GLU A 14 37.92 -49.37 10.29
N THR A 15 37.46 -48.98 9.10
CA THR A 15 36.45 -47.93 8.93
C THR A 15 35.09 -48.34 9.50
N GLU A 16 34.67 -49.60 9.29
CA GLU A 16 33.45 -50.15 9.90
C GLU A 16 33.53 -50.15 11.43
N SER A 17 34.68 -50.50 12.00
CA SER A 17 34.90 -50.46 13.45
C SER A 17 34.88 -49.03 14.01
N GLU A 18 35.35 -48.06 13.23
CA GLU A 18 35.31 -46.65 13.60
C GLU A 18 33.87 -46.09 13.56
N ILE A 19 33.08 -46.46 12.55
CA ILE A 19 31.65 -46.12 12.46
C ILE A 19 30.90 -46.64 13.70
N ILE A 20 31.11 -47.89 14.08
CA ILE A 20 30.46 -48.49 15.26
C ILE A 20 30.81 -47.72 16.55
N LYS A 21 32.07 -47.29 16.69
CA LYS A 21 32.49 -46.47 17.84
C LYS A 21 31.82 -45.09 17.84
N LEU A 22 31.72 -44.45 16.68
CA LEU A 22 31.09 -43.14 16.53
C LEU A 22 29.58 -43.20 16.79
N GLU A 23 28.90 -44.24 16.32
CA GLU A 23 27.48 -44.47 16.60
C GLU A 23 27.22 -44.67 18.10
N ARG A 24 28.09 -45.39 18.79
CA ARG A 24 28.02 -45.55 20.25
C ARG A 24 28.20 -44.22 20.99
N HIS A 25 29.21 -43.42 20.62
CA HIS A 25 29.39 -42.09 21.22
C HIS A 25 28.21 -41.16 20.93
N LEU A 26 27.61 -41.27 19.76
CA LEU A 26 26.45 -40.46 19.39
C LEU A 26 25.19 -40.88 20.17
N ALA A 27 25.01 -42.18 20.44
CA ALA A 27 23.96 -42.66 21.33
C ALA A 27 24.15 -42.14 22.76
N GLU A 28 25.36 -42.24 23.31
CA GLU A 28 25.69 -41.73 24.66
C GLU A 28 25.49 -40.21 24.77
N ALA A 29 25.85 -39.45 23.72
CA ALA A 29 25.63 -38.00 23.68
C ALA A 29 24.14 -37.65 23.60
N ARG A 30 23.33 -38.43 22.86
CA ARG A 30 21.87 -38.26 22.79
C ARG A 30 21.20 -38.56 24.13
N ASP A 31 21.65 -39.58 24.84
CA ASP A 31 21.11 -39.91 26.17
C ASP A 31 21.46 -38.82 27.20
N ARG A 32 22.70 -38.31 27.20
CA ARG A 32 23.07 -37.14 28.02
C ARG A 32 22.24 -35.91 27.71
N LEU A 33 21.95 -35.65 26.43
CA LEU A 33 21.09 -34.53 26.02
C LEU A 33 19.64 -34.73 26.50
N LYS A 34 19.15 -35.97 26.50
CA LYS A 34 17.82 -36.32 27.00
C LYS A 34 17.73 -36.14 28.52
N GLU A 35 18.74 -36.58 29.27
CA GLU A 35 18.86 -36.38 30.72
C GLU A 35 18.92 -34.89 31.12
N LEU A 36 19.68 -34.09 30.35
CA LEU A 36 19.74 -32.64 30.52
C LEU A 36 18.40 -31.97 30.23
N ASN A 37 17.69 -32.37 29.17
CA ASN A 37 16.36 -31.85 28.84
C ASN A 37 15.29 -32.27 29.86
N THR A 38 15.35 -33.49 30.40
CA THR A 38 14.45 -33.91 31.49
C THR A 38 14.74 -33.16 32.79
N SER A 39 16.00 -32.82 33.06
CA SER A 39 16.38 -32.01 34.23
C SER A 39 16.00 -30.54 34.07
N ALA A 40 16.03 -30.00 32.84
CA ALA A 40 15.57 -28.65 32.52
C ALA A 40 14.04 -28.47 32.61
N ASN A 41 13.27 -29.53 32.35
CA ASN A 41 11.79 -29.50 32.46
C ASN A 41 11.26 -29.65 33.91
N GLY A 42 12.13 -29.89 34.90
CA GLY A 42 11.75 -30.09 36.32
C GLY A 42 11.87 -28.85 37.21
N LEU A 43 12.37 -27.73 36.68
CA LEU A 43 12.48 -26.45 37.39
C LEU A 43 11.57 -25.45 36.70
N PRO A 44 10.75 -24.65 37.42
CA PRO A 44 10.05 -23.55 36.79
C PRO A 44 11.11 -22.55 36.32
N GLU A 45 11.49 -22.61 35.05
CA GLU A 45 12.18 -21.54 34.37
C GLU A 45 11.25 -20.33 34.39
N SER A 46 11.33 -19.52 35.43
CA SER A 46 10.95 -18.12 35.37
C SER A 46 11.98 -17.41 34.49
N ARG A 47 11.98 -17.73 33.18
CA ARG A 47 12.44 -16.76 32.19
C ARG A 47 11.55 -15.55 32.41
N PRO A 48 12.10 -14.34 32.60
CA PRO A 48 11.26 -13.17 32.40
C PRO A 48 10.74 -13.34 30.97
N HIS A 49 9.45 -13.64 30.83
CA HIS A 49 8.76 -13.40 29.59
C HIS A 49 8.95 -11.90 29.38
N GLN A 50 9.97 -11.52 28.62
CA GLN A 50 9.93 -10.29 27.85
C GLN A 50 8.75 -10.49 26.90
N ARG A 51 7.54 -10.29 27.44
CA ARG A 51 6.40 -9.89 26.66
C ARG A 51 6.88 -8.61 26.00
N SER A 52 7.30 -8.71 24.74
CA SER A 52 7.41 -7.53 23.89
C SER A 52 6.06 -6.83 24.02
N LEU A 53 6.02 -5.72 24.76
CA LEU A 53 4.78 -5.00 25.07
C LEU A 53 4.19 -4.37 23.80
N ILE A 54 5.01 -4.26 22.77
CA ILE A 54 4.67 -3.80 21.44
C ILE A 54 4.54 -5.04 20.57
N SER A 55 3.40 -5.21 19.91
CA SER A 55 3.29 -6.22 18.85
C SER A 55 4.37 -5.91 17.82
N ASP A 56 5.41 -6.76 17.73
CA ASP A 56 6.48 -6.68 16.72
C ASP A 56 5.95 -7.07 15.34
N ASN A 57 4.71 -6.69 15.00
CA ASN A 57 4.11 -6.94 13.71
C ASN A 57 4.55 -5.82 12.74
N PRO A 58 5.48 -6.07 11.80
CA PRO A 58 5.98 -5.04 10.90
C PRO A 58 4.86 -4.43 10.05
N SER A 59 3.80 -5.18 9.73
CA SER A 59 2.66 -4.67 8.98
C SER A 59 1.91 -3.56 9.72
N HIS A 60 1.89 -3.58 11.06
CA HIS A 60 1.28 -2.51 11.84
C HIS A 60 2.12 -1.23 11.75
N HIS A 61 3.44 -1.35 11.78
CA HIS A 61 4.33 -0.22 11.61
C HIS A 61 4.14 0.44 10.22
N PHE A 62 4.15 -0.35 9.15
CA PHE A 62 3.92 0.18 7.80
C PHE A 62 2.50 0.70 7.59
N LEU A 63 1.48 0.11 8.25
CA LEU A 63 0.13 0.66 8.25
C LEU A 63 0.12 2.10 8.77
N LEU A 64 0.80 2.36 9.88
CA LEU A 64 0.90 3.70 10.46
C LEU A 64 1.62 4.66 9.49
N LEU A 65 2.75 4.24 8.91
CA LEU A 65 3.49 5.04 7.93
C LEU A 65 2.67 5.38 6.69
N LEU A 66 2.03 4.39 6.07
CA LEU A 66 1.21 4.58 4.87
C LEU A 66 -0.05 5.40 5.15
N SER A 67 -0.54 5.39 6.39
CA SER A 67 -1.70 6.19 6.82
C SER A 67 -1.35 7.63 7.21
N ASP A 68 -0.07 7.99 7.28
CA ASP A 68 0.39 9.30 7.73
C ASP A 68 0.07 10.39 6.68
N SER A 69 -0.50 11.49 7.15
CA SER A 69 -0.74 12.67 6.31
C SER A 69 0.54 13.37 5.84
N ALA A 70 1.67 13.14 6.50
CA ALA A 70 2.98 13.68 6.14
C ALA A 70 3.73 12.81 5.09
N LEU A 71 3.13 11.70 4.65
CA LEU A 71 3.69 10.88 3.59
C LEU A 71 3.94 11.75 2.34
N PRO A 72 5.15 11.75 1.74
CA PRO A 72 5.56 12.73 0.73
C PRO A 72 4.98 12.43 -0.66
N LEU A 73 3.66 12.25 -0.74
CA LEU A 73 2.93 11.98 -1.99
C LEU A 73 2.51 13.26 -2.72
N GLY A 74 2.65 14.42 -2.07
CA GLY A 74 2.11 15.68 -2.59
C GLY A 74 0.59 15.80 -2.46
N SER A 75 -0.09 14.88 -1.77
CA SER A 75 -1.55 14.91 -1.52
C SER A 75 -2.01 16.22 -0.88
N PHE A 76 -1.14 16.88 -0.11
CA PHE A 76 -1.41 18.21 0.44
C PHE A 76 -1.66 19.25 -0.66
N ALA A 77 -1.01 19.17 -1.82
CA ALA A 77 -1.22 20.15 -2.88
C ALA A 77 -2.60 20.02 -3.55
N PHE A 78 -3.35 18.95 -3.30
CA PHE A 78 -4.57 18.62 -4.01
C PHE A 78 -5.82 18.78 -3.11
N SER A 79 -6.92 19.31 -3.67
CA SER A 79 -8.26 19.41 -3.08
C SER A 79 -9.32 18.51 -3.70
N SER A 80 -8.95 17.74 -4.73
CA SER A 80 -9.84 16.81 -5.45
C SER A 80 -11.17 17.44 -5.87
N GLY A 81 -11.14 18.67 -6.40
CA GLY A 81 -12.31 19.41 -6.87
C GLY A 81 -13.05 20.23 -5.82
N LEU A 82 -12.70 20.13 -4.53
CA LEU A 82 -13.38 20.88 -3.46
C LEU A 82 -13.30 22.39 -3.65
N GLU A 83 -12.14 22.94 -4.03
CA GLU A 83 -11.98 24.38 -4.27
C GLU A 83 -12.89 24.88 -5.39
N SER A 84 -12.97 24.12 -6.48
CA SER A 84 -13.88 24.40 -7.60
C SER A 84 -15.34 24.32 -7.17
N TYR A 85 -15.70 23.28 -6.42
CA TYR A 85 -17.05 23.11 -5.89
C TYR A 85 -17.47 24.29 -5.01
N LEU A 86 -16.61 24.73 -4.08
CA LEU A 86 -16.88 25.88 -3.21
C LEU A 86 -17.01 27.19 -4.00
N ALA A 87 -16.15 27.40 -5.00
CA ALA A 87 -16.19 28.57 -5.86
C ALA A 87 -17.50 28.67 -6.69
N HIS A 88 -18.17 27.55 -6.94
CA HIS A 88 -19.42 27.50 -7.71
C HIS A 88 -20.68 27.31 -6.84
N THR A 89 -20.52 27.01 -5.56
CA THR A 89 -21.63 26.85 -4.59
C THR A 89 -21.66 27.97 -3.55
N VAL A 90 -21.24 29.18 -3.93
CA VAL A 90 -21.12 30.36 -3.04
C VAL A 90 -22.41 30.75 -2.31
N HIS A 91 -23.57 30.33 -2.81
CA HIS A 91 -24.88 30.57 -2.20
C HIS A 91 -25.19 29.60 -1.04
N ILE A 92 -24.40 28.54 -0.88
CA ILE A 92 -24.53 27.54 0.19
C ILE A 92 -23.44 27.83 1.25
N PRO A 93 -23.77 27.80 2.55
CA PRO A 93 -22.76 27.92 3.59
C PRO A 93 -21.64 26.88 3.41
N PRO A 94 -20.34 27.27 3.45
CA PRO A 94 -19.23 26.37 3.11
C PRO A 94 -19.23 25.05 3.89
N THR A 95 -19.65 25.09 5.16
CA THR A 95 -19.75 23.89 6.01
C THR A 95 -20.83 22.91 5.54
N LYS A 96 -21.94 23.41 4.98
CA LYS A 96 -23.00 22.59 4.37
C LYS A 96 -22.56 22.07 2.99
N SER A 97 -21.86 22.89 2.21
CA SER A 97 -21.24 22.47 0.96
C SER A 97 -20.31 21.30 1.20
N PHE A 98 -19.41 21.39 2.19
CA PHE A 98 -18.49 20.30 2.52
C PHE A 98 -19.20 19.02 3.00
N ALA A 99 -20.25 19.16 3.82
CA ALA A 99 -21.03 18.01 4.28
C ALA A 99 -21.73 17.26 3.12
N THR A 100 -22.06 17.96 2.04
CA THR A 100 -22.63 17.36 0.82
C THR A 100 -21.54 16.76 -0.08
N PHE A 101 -20.43 17.49 -0.24
CA PHE A 101 -19.33 17.11 -1.14
C PHE A 101 -18.54 15.89 -0.64
N LEU A 102 -18.34 15.77 0.67
CA LEU A 102 -17.53 14.69 1.25
C LEU A 102 -18.02 13.28 0.87
N PRO A 103 -19.30 12.89 1.09
CA PRO A 103 -19.77 11.56 0.71
C PRO A 103 -19.71 11.33 -0.81
N GLU A 104 -20.03 12.33 -1.63
CA GLU A 104 -19.93 12.26 -3.09
C GLU A 104 -18.49 11.99 -3.55
N SER A 105 -17.53 12.73 -2.97
CA SER A 105 -16.12 12.58 -3.29
C SER A 105 -15.55 11.23 -2.83
N ILE A 106 -15.98 10.72 -1.66
CA ILE A 106 -15.60 9.37 -1.20
C ILE A 106 -16.16 8.32 -2.16
N SER A 107 -17.43 8.44 -2.55
CA SER A 107 -18.08 7.48 -3.46
C SER A 107 -17.38 7.44 -4.80
N SER A 108 -17.15 8.61 -5.40
CA SER A 108 -16.45 8.79 -6.68
C SER A 108 -15.02 8.24 -6.64
N PHE A 109 -14.25 8.55 -5.60
CA PHE A 109 -12.88 8.06 -5.45
C PHE A 109 -12.84 6.54 -5.30
N ALA A 110 -13.69 5.97 -4.44
CA ALA A 110 -13.72 4.54 -4.20
C ALA A 110 -14.09 3.76 -5.47
N SER A 111 -15.14 4.16 -6.20
CA SER A 111 -15.60 3.44 -7.39
C SER A 111 -14.64 3.48 -8.57
N THR A 112 -13.73 4.47 -8.62
CA THR A 112 -12.73 4.60 -9.69
C THR A 112 -11.35 4.06 -9.32
N ASN A 113 -10.96 4.09 -8.06
CA ASN A 113 -9.59 3.76 -7.64
C ASN A 113 -9.51 2.42 -6.90
N LEU A 114 -10.52 2.08 -6.10
CA LEU A 114 -10.43 0.92 -5.21
C LEU A 114 -10.36 -0.42 -5.98
N PRO A 115 -11.14 -0.65 -7.05
CA PRO A 115 -11.01 -1.87 -7.86
C PRO A 115 -9.59 -2.09 -8.39
N PHE A 116 -8.93 -1.03 -8.87
CA PHE A 116 -7.55 -1.09 -9.36
C PHE A 116 -6.52 -1.34 -8.26
N ALA A 117 -6.70 -0.71 -7.09
CA ALA A 117 -5.84 -0.96 -5.93
C ALA A 117 -5.98 -2.40 -5.40
N LEU A 118 -7.20 -2.93 -5.39
CA LEU A 118 -7.47 -4.31 -4.98
C LEU A 118 -6.90 -5.30 -6.01
N ALA A 119 -7.10 -5.08 -7.30
CA ALA A 119 -6.52 -5.92 -8.36
C ALA A 119 -4.99 -5.94 -8.31
N ALA A 120 -4.35 -4.78 -8.14
CA ALA A 120 -2.89 -4.70 -8.01
C ALA A 120 -2.37 -5.30 -6.70
N TYR A 121 -3.16 -5.23 -5.63
CA TYR A 121 -2.86 -5.94 -4.39
C TYR A 121 -2.93 -7.44 -4.59
N ASP A 122 -3.91 -7.96 -5.33
CA ASP A 122 -4.12 -9.40 -5.52
C ASP A 122 -3.08 -10.00 -6.49
N ASP A 123 -2.79 -9.29 -7.59
CA ASP A 123 -1.78 -9.67 -8.60
C ASP A 123 -0.86 -8.48 -8.98
N PRO A 124 0.24 -8.24 -8.23
CA PRO A 124 1.20 -7.20 -8.56
C PRO A 124 1.88 -7.35 -9.92
N ALA A 125 1.90 -8.54 -10.53
CA ALA A 125 2.53 -8.74 -11.83
C ALA A 125 1.76 -8.02 -12.96
N SER A 126 0.46 -7.79 -12.76
CA SER A 126 -0.42 -7.06 -13.69
C SER A 126 -0.33 -5.53 -13.58
N LEU A 127 0.55 -4.99 -12.72
CA LEU A 127 0.64 -3.56 -12.42
C LEU A 127 0.67 -2.64 -13.65
N ALA A 128 1.46 -2.99 -14.66
CA ALA A 128 1.59 -2.17 -15.88
C ALA A 128 0.28 -2.12 -16.68
N GLU A 129 -0.44 -3.23 -16.78
CA GLU A 129 -1.73 -3.31 -17.48
C GLU A 129 -2.83 -2.58 -16.71
N LEU A 130 -2.87 -2.74 -15.39
CA LEU A 130 -3.81 -2.03 -14.51
C LEU A 130 -3.59 -0.52 -14.58
N ASP A 131 -2.34 -0.09 -14.61
CA ASP A 131 -1.96 1.32 -14.72
C ASP A 131 -2.34 1.93 -16.07
N ASP A 132 -2.05 1.26 -17.18
CA ASP A 132 -2.43 1.66 -18.55
C ASP A 132 -3.96 1.74 -18.69
N THR A 133 -4.67 0.76 -18.13
CA THR A 133 -6.15 0.72 -18.14
C THR A 133 -6.75 1.86 -17.31
N LEU A 134 -6.21 2.13 -16.12
CA LEU A 134 -6.66 3.24 -15.29
C LEU A 134 -6.42 4.58 -15.98
N ASP A 135 -5.25 4.79 -16.60
CA ASP A 135 -4.95 6.01 -17.38
C ASP A 135 -5.99 6.20 -18.50
N ALA A 136 -6.25 5.15 -19.27
CA ALA A 136 -7.22 5.15 -20.37
C ALA A 136 -8.67 5.41 -19.90
N SER A 137 -9.05 4.93 -18.72
CA SER A 137 -10.38 5.18 -18.13
C SER A 137 -10.51 6.55 -17.46
N THR A 138 -9.41 7.24 -17.17
CA THR A 138 -9.43 8.52 -16.45
C THR A 138 -9.59 9.68 -17.43
N ILE A 139 -10.83 10.05 -17.74
CA ILE A 139 -11.15 11.11 -18.71
C ILE A 139 -10.66 12.48 -18.22
N CYS A 140 -10.86 12.78 -16.93
CA CYS A 140 -10.48 14.06 -16.35
C CYS A 140 -8.95 14.23 -16.33
N THR A 141 -8.43 15.13 -17.17
CA THR A 141 -6.98 15.36 -17.32
C THR A 141 -6.31 15.84 -16.04
N VAL A 142 -7.01 16.68 -15.26
CA VAL A 142 -6.52 17.21 -13.99
C VAL A 142 -6.41 16.08 -12.96
N GLY A 143 -7.46 15.26 -12.85
CA GLY A 143 -7.47 14.07 -12.00
C GLY A 143 -6.39 13.06 -12.40
N ARG A 144 -6.20 12.83 -13.70
CA ARG A 144 -5.15 11.94 -14.25
C ARG A 144 -3.74 12.42 -13.85
N ARG A 145 -3.46 13.73 -13.99
CA ARG A 145 -2.19 14.31 -13.54
C ARG A 145 -1.99 14.24 -12.03
N ALA A 146 -3.04 14.47 -11.24
CA ALA A 146 -2.95 14.34 -9.79
C ALA A 146 -2.62 12.88 -9.38
N SER A 147 -3.34 11.91 -9.96
CA SER A 147 -3.14 10.49 -9.68
C SER A 147 -1.74 10.00 -10.08
N THR A 148 -1.25 10.37 -11.27
CA THR A 148 0.10 10.00 -11.72
C THR A 148 1.20 10.72 -10.92
N ALA A 149 1.01 11.98 -10.54
CA ALA A 149 1.96 12.69 -9.68
C ALA A 149 2.10 12.01 -8.31
N GLN A 150 0.97 11.66 -7.68
CA GLN A 150 0.95 10.99 -6.38
C GLN A 150 1.51 9.56 -6.46
N GLY A 151 1.16 8.79 -7.48
CA GLY A 151 1.68 7.43 -7.64
C GLY A 151 3.18 7.38 -7.97
N ARG A 152 3.69 8.28 -8.82
CA ARG A 152 5.14 8.43 -9.06
C ARG A 152 5.90 8.85 -7.80
N ALA A 153 5.30 9.71 -6.97
CA ALA A 153 5.87 10.07 -5.67
C ALA A 153 5.93 8.86 -4.72
N LEU A 154 4.86 8.04 -4.68
CA LEU A 154 4.83 6.80 -3.91
C LEU A 154 5.86 5.77 -4.40
N LEU A 155 6.03 5.60 -5.72
CA LEU A 155 7.08 4.76 -6.29
C LEU A 155 8.48 5.25 -5.93
N SER A 156 8.69 6.58 -5.96
CA SER A 156 9.98 7.17 -5.57
C SER A 156 10.28 6.94 -4.08
N LEU A 157 9.26 7.01 -3.22
CA LEU A 157 9.38 6.68 -1.80
C LEU A 157 9.65 5.18 -1.60
N TRP A 158 8.94 4.34 -2.37
CA TRP A 158 9.16 2.89 -2.37
C TRP A 158 10.62 2.57 -2.64
N GLU A 159 11.16 3.01 -3.78
CA GLU A 159 12.55 2.73 -4.17
C GLU A 159 13.59 3.20 -3.14
N LYS A 160 13.37 4.38 -2.54
CA LYS A 160 14.36 5.01 -1.65
C LYS A 160 14.29 4.52 -0.22
N SER A 161 13.13 4.05 0.25
CA SER A 161 12.89 3.86 1.68
C SER A 161 12.18 2.57 2.05
N LEU A 162 11.26 2.07 1.21
CA LEU A 162 10.45 0.89 1.53
C LEU A 162 10.98 -0.39 0.87
N ALA A 163 11.59 -0.29 -0.30
CA ALA A 163 12.15 -1.43 -1.03
C ALA A 163 13.30 -2.13 -0.29
N PRO A 164 14.26 -1.44 0.36
CA PRO A 164 15.35 -2.12 1.08
C PRO A 164 14.89 -3.09 2.18
N PRO A 165 13.90 -2.76 3.04
CA PRO A 165 13.41 -3.71 4.04
C PRO A 165 12.34 -4.70 3.53
N LEU A 166 11.63 -4.41 2.43
CA LEU A 166 10.48 -5.22 1.99
C LEU A 166 10.77 -6.09 0.77
N GLY A 167 11.36 -5.51 -0.29
CA GLY A 167 11.66 -6.17 -1.55
C GLY A 167 10.42 -6.67 -2.32
N ASP A 168 10.19 -6.15 -3.52
CA ASP A 168 9.14 -6.66 -4.42
C ASP A 168 9.57 -6.51 -5.88
N ALA A 169 9.62 -7.63 -6.60
CA ALA A 169 10.14 -7.69 -7.96
C ALA A 169 9.21 -6.97 -8.96
N ALA A 170 7.89 -7.06 -8.75
CA ALA A 170 6.91 -6.45 -9.63
C ALA A 170 6.94 -4.93 -9.50
N LEU A 171 6.94 -4.39 -8.27
CA LEU A 171 7.11 -2.96 -8.03
C LEU A 171 8.45 -2.42 -8.56
N THR A 172 9.53 -3.20 -8.42
CA THR A 172 10.85 -2.81 -8.93
C THR A 172 10.86 -2.76 -10.46
N SER A 173 10.28 -3.76 -11.13
CA SER A 173 10.13 -3.76 -12.60
C SER A 173 9.28 -2.58 -13.06
N PHE A 174 8.12 -2.39 -12.43
CA PHE A 174 7.20 -1.31 -12.77
C PHE A 174 7.83 0.08 -12.57
N ALA A 175 8.57 0.30 -11.48
CA ALA A 175 9.29 1.56 -11.26
C ALA A 175 10.31 1.87 -12.38
N LEU A 176 10.98 0.84 -12.92
CA LEU A 176 11.87 0.99 -14.08
C LEU A 176 11.09 1.34 -15.35
N GLU A 177 9.94 0.73 -15.59
CA GLU A 177 9.06 1.02 -16.74
C GLU A 177 8.51 2.45 -16.71
N VAL A 178 8.06 2.90 -15.54
CA VAL A 178 7.58 4.27 -15.32
C VAL A 178 8.69 5.31 -15.58
N LYS A 179 9.94 5.00 -15.21
CA LYS A 179 11.12 5.83 -15.50
C LYS A 179 11.47 5.85 -16.98
N LYS A 180 11.38 4.71 -17.68
CA LYS A 180 11.60 4.64 -19.13
C LYS A 180 10.56 5.46 -19.89
N SER A 181 9.28 5.31 -19.53
CA SER A 181 8.16 6.04 -20.12
C SER A 181 8.31 7.56 -19.95
N GLY A 182 8.78 8.02 -18.79
CA GLY A 182 9.05 9.45 -18.55
C GLY A 182 10.27 10.02 -19.29
N ARG A 183 11.13 9.17 -19.87
CA ARG A 183 12.32 9.55 -20.63
C ARG A 183 12.18 9.33 -22.14
N ALA A 184 11.12 8.65 -22.58
CA ALA A 184 10.85 8.40 -23.98
C ALA A 184 10.70 9.75 -24.69
N ALA A 185 11.58 10.02 -25.64
CA ALA A 185 11.52 11.17 -26.54
C ALA A 185 11.03 10.66 -27.90
N GLY A 186 9.87 11.12 -28.36
CA GLY A 186 9.27 10.73 -29.65
C GLY A 186 7.80 10.29 -29.54
N ASP A 187 7.29 9.67 -30.61
CA ASP A 187 5.90 9.17 -30.76
C ASP A 187 5.61 7.84 -30.00
N GLU A 188 6.57 7.29 -29.24
CA GLU A 188 6.33 6.10 -28.42
C GLU A 188 5.56 6.47 -27.15
N VAL A 189 4.26 6.17 -27.13
CA VAL A 189 3.41 6.32 -25.94
C VAL A 189 3.84 5.27 -24.91
N GLY A 190 4.57 5.70 -23.89
CA GLY A 190 4.93 4.85 -22.76
C GLY A 190 3.67 4.41 -22.01
N ARG A 191 3.52 3.10 -21.77
CA ARG A 191 2.32 2.49 -21.17
C ARG A 191 2.29 2.55 -19.65
N ALA A 192 3.40 2.95 -19.02
CA ALA A 192 3.54 3.04 -17.57
C ALA A 192 3.52 4.50 -17.10
N HIS A 193 2.38 4.91 -16.57
CA HIS A 193 2.02 6.25 -16.11
C HIS A 193 2.28 6.45 -14.61
N GLY A 194 2.16 5.38 -13.80
CA GLY A 194 2.45 5.41 -12.37
C GLY A 194 1.35 6.07 -11.53
N HIS A 195 0.10 5.63 -11.72
CA HIS A 195 -1.08 6.03 -10.97
C HIS A 195 -1.04 5.60 -9.51
N LEU A 196 -1.66 6.42 -8.65
CA LEU A 196 -1.68 6.17 -7.21
C LEU A 196 -2.32 4.83 -6.85
N ALA A 197 -3.48 4.49 -7.43
CA ALA A 197 -4.26 3.35 -6.93
C ALA A 197 -3.59 1.99 -7.15
N PRO A 198 -3.12 1.61 -8.37
CA PRO A 198 -2.40 0.36 -8.57
C PRO A 198 -1.12 0.29 -7.72
N VAL A 199 -0.35 1.38 -7.71
CA VAL A 199 0.90 1.46 -6.93
C VAL A 199 0.62 1.28 -5.43
N PHE A 200 -0.41 1.93 -4.90
CA PHE A 200 -0.75 1.84 -3.48
C PHE A 200 -1.18 0.41 -3.10
N GLY A 201 -1.94 -0.27 -3.96
CA GLY A 201 -2.30 -1.68 -3.80
C GLY A 201 -1.07 -2.59 -3.67
N ALA A 202 -0.16 -2.51 -4.64
CA ALA A 202 1.05 -3.30 -4.62
C ALA A 202 2.00 -2.95 -3.46
N VAL A 203 2.18 -1.67 -3.14
CA VAL A 203 2.98 -1.23 -1.98
C VAL A 203 2.36 -1.73 -0.67
N GLY A 204 1.03 -1.69 -0.54
CA GLY A 204 0.32 -2.21 0.62
C GLY A 204 0.54 -3.71 0.81
N ARG A 205 0.49 -4.48 -0.28
CA ARG A 205 0.79 -5.92 -0.27
C ARG A 205 2.24 -6.17 0.17
N ALA A 206 3.20 -5.47 -0.45
CA ALA A 206 4.61 -5.64 -0.14
C ALA A 206 4.96 -5.23 1.30
N ALA A 207 4.23 -4.27 1.86
CA ALA A 207 4.32 -3.85 3.26
C ALA A 207 3.62 -4.80 4.26
N GLY A 208 2.99 -5.88 3.78
CA GLY A 208 2.32 -6.90 4.59
C GLY A 208 0.99 -6.45 5.20
N LEU A 209 0.39 -5.36 4.72
CA LEU A 209 -0.97 -4.99 5.13
C LEU A 209 -1.94 -6.05 4.61
N SER A 210 -3.02 -6.32 5.35
CA SER A 210 -4.12 -7.10 4.78
C SER A 210 -4.83 -6.29 3.69
N ARG A 211 -5.51 -6.98 2.77
CA ARG A 211 -6.27 -6.39 1.67
C ARG A 211 -7.27 -5.34 2.18
N GLU A 212 -7.97 -5.65 3.28
CA GLU A 212 -8.95 -4.77 3.93
C GLU A 212 -8.30 -3.52 4.49
N ARG A 213 -7.15 -3.67 5.16
CA ARG A 213 -6.43 -2.55 5.77
C ARG A 213 -5.87 -1.61 4.71
N MET A 214 -5.29 -2.16 3.64
CA MET A 214 -4.81 -1.37 2.50
C MET A 214 -5.96 -0.56 1.90
N ALA A 215 -7.08 -1.21 1.59
CA ALA A 215 -8.27 -0.57 1.03
C ALA A 215 -8.79 0.56 1.92
N TYR A 216 -8.91 0.30 3.23
CA TYR A 216 -9.36 1.29 4.19
C TYR A 216 -8.41 2.50 4.28
N VAL A 217 -7.10 2.26 4.31
CA VAL A 217 -6.11 3.36 4.37
C VAL A 217 -6.12 4.20 3.10
N LEU A 218 -6.28 3.59 1.92
CA LEU A 218 -6.36 4.33 0.66
C LEU A 218 -7.53 5.32 0.67
N VAL A 219 -8.73 4.84 1.01
CA VAL A 219 -9.94 5.67 1.06
C VAL A 219 -9.87 6.71 2.19
N LEU A 220 -9.40 6.32 3.38
CA LEU A 220 -9.20 7.25 4.49
C LEU A 220 -8.15 8.32 4.14
N GLY A 221 -7.12 7.98 3.38
CA GLY A 221 -6.11 8.91 2.88
C GLY A 221 -6.72 10.03 2.03
N HIS A 222 -7.65 9.68 1.14
CA HIS A 222 -8.43 10.66 0.37
C HIS A 222 -9.27 11.57 1.28
N VAL A 223 -9.96 11.00 2.28
CA VAL A 223 -10.73 11.78 3.26
C VAL A 223 -9.83 12.75 4.04
N LYS A 224 -8.66 12.29 4.51
CA LYS A 224 -7.69 13.14 5.21
C LYS A 224 -7.21 14.30 4.33
N ALA A 225 -6.95 14.04 3.04
CA ALA A 225 -6.55 15.06 2.09
C ALA A 225 -7.66 16.11 1.89
N LEU A 226 -8.91 15.68 1.71
CA LEU A 226 -10.08 16.57 1.59
C LEU A 226 -10.33 17.41 2.84
N VAL A 227 -10.27 16.81 4.02
CA VAL A 227 -10.44 17.53 5.29
C VAL A 227 -9.32 18.56 5.47
N SER A 228 -8.08 18.21 5.11
CA SER A 228 -6.96 19.14 5.11
C SER A 228 -7.18 20.30 4.13
N ALA A 229 -7.66 20.01 2.91
CA ALA A 229 -8.02 21.03 1.93
C ALA A 229 -9.13 21.96 2.45
N ALA A 230 -10.17 21.42 3.09
CA ALA A 230 -11.25 22.19 3.69
C ALA A 230 -10.77 23.15 4.79
N VAL A 231 -9.79 22.74 5.60
CA VAL A 231 -9.19 23.62 6.61
C VAL A 231 -8.45 24.78 5.96
N ARG A 232 -7.63 24.51 4.94
CA ARG A 232 -6.86 25.56 4.25
C ARG A 232 -7.72 26.49 3.41
N ALA A 233 -8.85 26.01 2.91
CA ALA A 233 -9.87 26.80 2.23
C ALA A 233 -10.74 27.62 3.22
N GLY A 234 -10.47 27.56 4.52
CA GLY A 234 -11.22 28.30 5.55
C GLY A 234 -12.62 27.75 5.84
N VAL A 235 -12.96 26.56 5.34
CA VAL A 235 -14.27 25.92 5.53
C VAL A 235 -14.42 25.32 6.92
N LEU A 236 -13.35 24.71 7.43
CA LEU A 236 -13.30 24.06 8.74
C LEU A 236 -12.16 24.62 9.59
N GLY A 237 -12.40 24.74 10.90
CA GLY A 237 -11.31 24.91 11.86
C GLY A 237 -10.59 23.59 12.17
N PRO A 238 -9.35 23.63 12.69
CA PRO A 238 -8.54 22.43 12.93
C PRO A 238 -9.19 21.43 13.90
N TYR A 239 -9.83 21.90 14.98
CA TYR A 239 -10.53 21.03 15.92
C TYR A 239 -11.77 20.37 15.30
N LYS A 240 -12.53 21.12 14.50
CA LYS A 240 -13.70 20.57 13.80
C LYS A 240 -13.27 19.53 12.76
N ALA A 241 -12.17 19.76 12.07
CA ALA A 241 -11.58 18.80 11.14
C ALA A 241 -11.20 17.48 11.83
N GLN A 242 -10.55 17.53 12.99
CA GLN A 242 -10.28 16.32 13.78
C GLN A 242 -11.56 15.67 14.30
N GLY A 243 -12.57 16.46 14.69
CA GLY A 243 -13.89 15.95 15.05
C GLY A 243 -14.57 15.19 13.91
N VAL A 244 -14.44 15.65 12.67
CA VAL A 244 -14.93 14.94 11.47
C VAL A 244 -14.19 13.61 11.29
N LEU A 245 -12.85 13.60 11.37
CA LEU A 245 -12.04 12.39 11.18
C LEU A 245 -12.23 11.36 12.30
N ALA A 246 -12.44 11.82 13.54
CA ALA A 246 -12.71 10.97 14.70
C ALA A 246 -14.17 10.50 14.76
N GLY A 247 -15.06 11.12 13.97
CA GLY A 247 -16.48 10.84 13.98
C GLY A 247 -16.86 9.49 13.37
N ASP A 248 -17.89 8.88 13.94
CA ASP A 248 -18.46 7.61 13.48
C ASP A 248 -18.95 7.66 12.02
N GLU A 249 -19.40 8.83 11.57
CA GLU A 249 -19.89 9.03 10.21
C GLU A 249 -18.80 8.77 9.16
N VAL A 250 -17.60 9.32 9.34
CA VAL A 250 -16.47 9.08 8.42
C VAL A 250 -16.07 7.62 8.43
N ARG A 251 -15.94 7.01 9.62
CA ARG A 251 -15.64 5.57 9.74
C ARG A 251 -16.64 4.73 8.95
N ARG A 252 -17.94 5.02 9.09
CA ARG A 252 -19.02 4.34 8.37
C ARG A 252 -18.92 4.56 6.87
N MET A 253 -18.78 5.81 6.40
CA MET A 253 -18.67 6.11 4.96
C MET A 253 -17.48 5.40 4.30
N VAL A 254 -16.31 5.40 4.96
CA VAL A 254 -15.12 4.70 4.46
C VAL A 254 -15.38 3.18 4.42
N GLY A 255 -15.92 2.61 5.50
CA GLY A 255 -16.24 1.18 5.55
C GLY A 255 -17.27 0.75 4.51
N GLU A 256 -18.32 1.54 4.30
CA GLU A 256 -19.34 1.30 3.27
C GLU A 256 -18.77 1.41 1.86
N ALA A 257 -17.91 2.39 1.59
CA ALA A 257 -17.25 2.52 0.30
C ALA A 257 -16.33 1.32 0.02
N VAL A 258 -15.54 0.87 1.00
CA VAL A 258 -14.69 -0.32 0.86
C VAL A 258 -15.53 -1.57 0.64
N HIS A 259 -16.61 -1.74 1.41
CA HIS A 259 -17.49 -2.90 1.27
C HIS A 259 -18.19 -2.94 -0.10
N ARG A 260 -18.65 -1.78 -0.58
CA ARG A 260 -19.35 -1.66 -1.87
C ARG A 260 -18.48 -2.07 -3.05
N GLU A 261 -17.20 -1.67 -3.05
CA GLU A 261 -16.29 -1.92 -4.18
C GLU A 261 -15.45 -3.20 -4.01
N TRP A 262 -15.68 -3.99 -2.95
CA TRP A 262 -14.81 -5.10 -2.55
C TRP A 262 -14.59 -6.18 -3.62
N GLU A 263 -15.66 -6.46 -4.38
CA GLU A 263 -15.73 -7.46 -5.46
C GLU A 263 -15.94 -6.79 -6.84
N THR A 264 -15.81 -5.47 -6.93
CA THR A 264 -15.99 -4.76 -8.19
C THR A 264 -14.78 -5.01 -9.08
N ARG A 265 -15.03 -5.50 -10.30
CA ARG A 265 -13.98 -5.76 -11.29
C ARG A 265 -13.52 -4.45 -11.93
N ILE A 266 -12.31 -4.42 -12.46
CA ILE A 266 -11.73 -3.20 -13.05
C ILE A 266 -12.53 -2.70 -14.27
N GLU A 267 -13.17 -3.61 -15.01
CA GLU A 267 -14.04 -3.29 -16.15
C GLU A 267 -15.36 -2.62 -15.74
N ASP A 268 -15.77 -2.82 -14.49
CA ASP A 268 -16.98 -2.22 -13.91
C ASP A 268 -16.64 -0.97 -13.08
N ALA A 269 -15.35 -0.66 -12.91
CA ALA A 269 -14.87 0.53 -12.21
C ALA A 269 -15.16 1.80 -13.02
N GLY A 270 -15.60 2.86 -12.35
CA GLY A 270 -15.97 4.09 -13.05
C GLY A 270 -16.54 5.18 -12.17
N GLN A 271 -16.84 6.33 -12.79
CA GLN A 271 -17.40 7.47 -12.08
C GLN A 271 -18.88 7.24 -11.73
N THR A 272 -19.15 7.21 -10.42
CA THR A 272 -20.51 7.14 -9.87
C THR A 272 -21.13 8.52 -9.66
N VAL A 273 -20.30 9.57 -9.59
CA VAL A 273 -20.73 10.96 -9.41
C VAL A 273 -20.12 11.84 -10.51
N PRO A 274 -20.75 11.93 -11.70
CA PRO A 274 -20.20 12.68 -12.83
C PRO A 274 -19.88 14.16 -12.52
N ALA A 275 -20.60 14.76 -11.57
CA ALA A 275 -20.34 16.12 -11.12
C ALA A 275 -18.94 16.28 -10.50
N THR A 276 -18.41 15.25 -9.82
CA THR A 276 -17.08 15.30 -9.20
C THR A 276 -15.99 15.48 -10.26
N ASP A 277 -16.05 14.75 -11.37
CA ASP A 277 -15.11 14.91 -12.49
C ASP A 277 -15.18 16.31 -13.11
N LEU A 278 -16.39 16.87 -13.23
CA LEU A 278 -16.59 18.24 -13.69
C LEU A 278 -15.93 19.25 -12.74
N TRP A 279 -16.09 19.09 -11.42
CA TRP A 279 -15.49 20.00 -10.45
C TRP A 279 -13.97 19.92 -10.45
N ILE A 280 -13.40 18.72 -10.53
CA ILE A 280 -11.95 18.50 -10.66
C ILE A 280 -11.44 19.16 -11.94
N GLY A 281 -12.06 18.87 -13.09
CA GLY A 281 -11.63 19.43 -14.38
C GLY A 281 -11.73 20.95 -14.43
N ARG A 282 -12.80 21.51 -13.87
CA ARG A 282 -13.04 22.95 -13.84
C ARG A 282 -12.11 23.72 -12.91
N HIS A 283 -11.34 23.03 -12.05
CA HIS A 283 -10.31 23.66 -11.23
C HIS A 283 -9.30 24.45 -12.07
N GLU A 284 -8.93 23.95 -13.25
CA GLU A 284 -7.96 24.62 -14.14
C GLU A 284 -8.38 26.01 -14.61
N VAL A 285 -9.69 26.28 -14.67
CA VAL A 285 -10.25 27.53 -15.18
C VAL A 285 -10.66 28.50 -14.07
N LEU A 286 -10.35 28.19 -12.81
CA LEU A 286 -10.55 29.13 -11.71
C LEU A 286 -9.59 30.32 -11.82
N TYR A 287 -10.13 31.53 -11.62
CA TYR A 287 -9.35 32.77 -11.66
C TYR A 287 -8.28 32.84 -10.56
N SER A 288 -8.60 32.35 -9.36
CA SER A 288 -7.69 32.26 -8.22
C SER A 288 -7.67 30.84 -7.68
N ARG A 289 -6.47 30.30 -7.42
CA ARG A 289 -6.25 28.92 -7.00
C ARG A 289 -5.24 28.86 -5.86
N ILE A 290 -5.56 28.10 -4.82
CA ILE A 290 -4.64 27.77 -3.73
C ILE A 290 -4.16 26.32 -3.78
N PHE A 291 -4.83 25.46 -4.56
CA PHE A 291 -4.45 24.06 -4.77
C PHE A 291 -3.99 23.79 -6.21
N ASN A 292 -3.46 22.58 -6.41
CA ASN A 292 -2.94 22.04 -7.66
C ASN A 292 -3.82 20.90 -8.22
N SER A 293 -4.97 20.61 -7.58
CA SER A 293 -5.88 19.47 -7.85
C SER A 293 -6.88 19.63 -8.93
#